data_AF-A0A099YZT3-F1
#
_entry.id   AF-A0A099YZT3-F1
#
_cell.length_a   1.000
_cell.length_b   1.000
_cell.length_c   1.000
_cell.angle_alpha   90.00
_cell.angle_beta   90.00
_cell.angle_gamma   90.00
#
_symmetry.space_group_name_H-M   'P 1'
#
loop_
_entity.id
_entity.type
_entity.pdbx_description
1 polymer ?
#
loop_
_entity_poly.entity_id
_entity_poly.type
_entity_poly.pdbx_seq_one_letter_code
_entity_poly.pdbx_strand_id
1 'polypeptide(L)'
;RYCAMLLFLTAGLGQLLQTYLLQTKHILIHRPYVTFISLEELNIFPDLNHETLSLAEELVKLSSFVLKMMLPFWLAALTAFKQGRYADCMILLLPQLEVGLRLFFTATNKCPNRLLTAEPSALYTTFDEMLAKHLNNEEINQLPLVLEEPAMASEFLWDFLNHQEGPRVRDHLSHGEINLKTFPREVANQILAFAVTLLCRFSDEDMIAFKEHVVIKPLMNCASSYCSRFHPISRLKKQVLECMKSIHLWSELPVVPEEQVQAIKGFEGNAEATSAFVSKTSEILSQLHQYMPHNCYSSADPVNSDQTDRLLTELCDRRICTLYSQPSVLEIVVVLRKIITQCHQVSGQVIASIELRYKQWINKTLRSRQRQNYLRMLNSIKFLLPVLRLILVLITLELVNIHLVEKKNASDYQQYLKFLKSILQYTENLVTYTNPEKNKWDETMELTNKALAKIKSFNDKKLMLMQL
;
A
#
# COMPACT_ATOMS: atom_id res chain seq x y z
N ARG A 1 -44.24 5.26 8.62
CA ARG A 1 -44.64 6.67 8.36
C ARG A 1 -43.44 7.53 7.97
N TYR A 2 -42.36 7.57 8.76
CA TYR A 2 -41.14 8.33 8.42
C TYR A 2 -40.40 7.87 7.15
N CYS A 3 -40.20 6.56 6.93
CA CYS A 3 -39.51 6.09 5.71
C CYS A 3 -40.29 6.42 4.43
N ALA A 4 -41.61 6.30 4.45
CA ALA A 4 -42.46 6.70 3.33
C ALA A 4 -42.37 8.22 3.08
N MET A 5 -42.36 9.03 4.14
CA MET A 5 -42.16 10.49 4.03
C MET A 5 -40.80 10.81 3.40
N LEU A 6 -39.71 10.16 3.81
CA LEU A 6 -38.39 10.38 3.21
C LEU A 6 -38.39 10.01 1.72
N LEU A 7 -38.98 8.88 1.34
CA LEU A 7 -39.11 8.50 -0.07
C LEU A 7 -39.88 9.54 -0.90
N PHE A 8 -41.03 10.00 -0.38
CA PHE A 8 -41.82 11.05 -1.05
C PHE A 8 -41.07 12.38 -1.10
N LEU A 9 -40.38 12.75 -0.03
CA LEU A 9 -39.60 13.99 0.05
C LEU A 9 -38.45 13.95 -0.96
N THR A 10 -37.66 12.88 -0.99
CA THR A 10 -36.53 12.74 -1.92
C THR A 10 -37.02 12.75 -3.37
N ALA A 11 -38.07 11.99 -3.71
CA ALA A 11 -38.64 11.98 -5.05
C ALA A 11 -39.22 13.36 -5.44
N GLY A 12 -39.95 14.00 -4.52
CA GLY A 12 -40.54 15.33 -4.73
C GLY A 12 -39.48 16.42 -4.92
N LEU A 13 -38.44 16.44 -4.09
CA LEU A 13 -37.30 17.34 -4.26
C LEU A 13 -36.60 17.12 -5.61
N GLY A 14 -36.46 15.88 -6.05
CA GLY A 14 -35.92 15.55 -7.38
C GLY A 14 -36.74 16.16 -8.52
N GLN A 15 -38.08 16.07 -8.45
CA GLN A 15 -38.98 16.66 -9.44
C GLN A 15 -38.92 18.19 -9.45
N LEU A 16 -38.88 18.81 -8.26
CA LEU A 16 -38.73 20.27 -8.13
C LEU A 16 -37.39 20.74 -8.69
N LEU A 17 -36.30 20.02 -8.38
CA LEU A 17 -34.97 20.32 -8.91
C LEU A 17 -34.96 20.23 -10.45
N GLN A 18 -35.53 19.17 -11.02
CA GLN A 18 -35.63 19.02 -12.47
C GLN A 18 -36.39 20.19 -13.11
N THR A 19 -37.51 20.58 -12.52
CA THR A 19 -38.31 21.72 -12.99
C THR A 19 -37.51 23.03 -12.93
N TYR A 20 -36.83 23.27 -11.82
CA TYR A 20 -35.99 24.45 -11.62
C TYR A 20 -34.84 24.53 -12.65
N LEU A 21 -34.14 23.41 -12.90
CA LEU A 21 -33.06 23.36 -13.88
C LEU A 21 -33.55 23.64 -15.30
N LEU A 22 -34.73 23.11 -15.67
CA LEU A 22 -35.38 23.39 -16.96
C LEU A 22 -35.74 24.88 -17.10
N GLN A 23 -36.34 25.49 -16.07
CA GLN A 23 -36.74 26.89 -16.09
C GLN A 23 -35.54 27.85 -16.14
N THR A 24 -34.50 27.55 -15.37
CA THR A 24 -33.31 28.40 -15.25
C THR A 24 -32.24 28.09 -16.30
N LYS A 25 -32.45 27.08 -17.15
CA LYS A 25 -31.48 26.57 -18.15
C LYS A 25 -30.10 26.22 -17.56
N HIS A 26 -30.07 25.84 -16.27
CA HIS A 26 -28.85 25.39 -15.61
C HIS A 26 -28.64 23.89 -15.83
N ILE A 27 -27.39 23.48 -15.92
CA ILE A 27 -27.00 22.06 -16.03
C ILE A 27 -26.58 21.59 -14.63
N LEU A 28 -27.19 20.48 -14.17
CA LEU A 28 -26.73 19.82 -12.96
C LEU A 28 -25.43 19.07 -13.25
N ILE A 29 -24.34 19.55 -12.69
CA ILE A 29 -23.04 18.88 -12.79
C ILE A 29 -22.96 17.84 -11.68
N HIS A 30 -22.96 16.57 -12.08
CA HIS A 30 -22.75 15.46 -11.17
C HIS A 30 -21.27 15.30 -10.85
N ARG A 31 -20.96 14.74 -9.66
CA ARG A 31 -19.60 14.30 -9.36
C ARG A 31 -19.20 13.21 -10.37
N PRO A 32 -17.96 13.22 -10.86
CA PRO A 32 -17.49 12.19 -11.78
C PRO A 32 -17.50 10.82 -11.09
N TYR A 33 -17.77 9.77 -11.86
CA TYR A 33 -17.68 8.42 -11.34
C TYR A 33 -16.23 8.06 -11.03
N VAL A 34 -16.04 7.44 -9.87
CA VAL A 34 -14.79 6.84 -9.45
C VAL A 34 -14.72 5.42 -9.99
N THR A 35 -13.59 5.08 -10.58
CA THR A 35 -13.25 3.72 -10.96
C THR A 35 -12.39 3.12 -9.87
N PHE A 36 -12.75 1.92 -9.39
CA PHE A 36 -11.88 1.16 -8.50
C PHE A 36 -10.62 0.72 -9.27
N ILE A 37 -9.48 1.33 -8.97
CA ILE A 37 -8.18 1.02 -9.57
C ILE A 37 -7.59 -0.20 -8.85
N SER A 38 -6.79 -0.99 -9.57
CA SER A 38 -6.05 -2.14 -9.01
C SER A 38 -6.95 -3.22 -8.39
N LEU A 39 -8.01 -3.65 -9.09
CA LEU A 39 -8.88 -4.75 -8.65
C LEU A 39 -8.10 -6.04 -8.32
N GLU A 40 -6.95 -6.27 -8.97
CA GLU A 40 -6.04 -7.38 -8.66
C GLU A 40 -5.52 -7.33 -7.20
N GLU A 41 -5.30 -6.12 -6.68
CA GLU A 41 -4.91 -5.90 -5.28
C GLU A 41 -6.07 -6.18 -4.30
N LEU A 42 -7.30 -6.39 -4.79
CA LEU A 42 -8.44 -6.75 -3.95
C LEU A 42 -8.63 -8.26 -3.83
N ASN A 43 -7.86 -9.10 -4.53
CA ASN A 43 -8.02 -10.55 -4.42
C ASN A 43 -7.47 -11.08 -3.08
N ILE A 44 -8.27 -10.97 -2.02
CA ILE A 44 -7.92 -11.35 -0.64
C ILE A 44 -8.65 -12.64 -0.27
N PHE A 45 -9.96 -12.63 -0.45
CA PHE A 45 -10.86 -13.75 -0.25
C PHE A 45 -11.13 -14.45 -1.58
N PRO A 46 -11.28 -15.78 -1.56
CA PRO A 46 -11.71 -16.54 -2.74
C PRO A 46 -13.11 -16.14 -3.20
N ASP A 47 -13.43 -16.50 -4.44
CA ASP A 47 -14.75 -16.26 -5.02
C ASP A 47 -15.84 -17.04 -4.26
N LEU A 48 -16.92 -16.35 -3.92
CA LEU A 48 -18.06 -16.93 -3.23
C LEU A 48 -18.90 -17.76 -4.20
N ASN A 49 -18.95 -19.07 -3.97
CA ASN A 49 -19.74 -20.01 -4.75
C ASN A 49 -21.18 -20.17 -4.18
N HIS A 50 -22.02 -20.94 -4.87
CA HIS A 50 -23.40 -21.19 -4.42
C HIS A 50 -23.51 -21.83 -3.04
N GLU A 51 -22.58 -22.73 -2.70
CA GLU A 51 -22.53 -23.40 -1.40
C GLU A 51 -22.20 -22.41 -0.27
N THR A 52 -21.17 -21.57 -0.44
CA THR A 52 -20.80 -20.52 0.51
C THR A 52 -21.97 -19.56 0.75
N LEU A 53 -22.66 -19.15 -0.31
CA LEU A 53 -23.82 -18.25 -0.21
C LEU A 53 -25.02 -18.91 0.48
N SER A 54 -25.17 -20.23 0.37
CA SER A 54 -26.25 -20.97 1.05
C SER A 54 -25.95 -21.11 2.55
N LEU A 55 -24.70 -21.42 2.91
CA LEU A 55 -24.24 -21.41 4.31
C LEU A 55 -24.32 -20.01 4.92
N ALA A 56 -24.04 -18.96 4.14
CA ALA A 56 -24.21 -17.58 4.60
C ALA A 56 -25.65 -17.26 4.97
N GLU A 57 -26.65 -17.76 4.24
CA GLU A 57 -28.08 -17.58 4.57
C GLU A 57 -28.48 -18.29 5.87
N GLU A 58 -27.82 -19.40 6.21
CA GLU A 58 -27.97 -20.08 7.50
C GLU A 58 -27.28 -19.30 8.62
N LEU A 59 -26.03 -18.93 8.42
CA LEU A 59 -25.24 -18.14 9.38
C LEU A 59 -25.90 -16.81 9.75
N VAL A 60 -26.52 -16.13 8.78
CA VAL A 60 -27.28 -14.89 9.01
C VAL A 60 -28.42 -15.08 10.03
N LYS A 61 -29.01 -16.28 10.13
CA LYS A 61 -30.10 -16.58 11.07
C LYS A 61 -29.59 -16.94 12.47
N LEU A 62 -28.35 -17.44 12.55
CA LEU A 62 -27.77 -18.00 13.76
C LEU A 62 -26.81 -17.04 14.47
N SER A 63 -26.13 -16.18 13.72
CA SER A 63 -25.09 -15.30 14.24
C SER A 63 -25.65 -14.21 15.14
N SER A 64 -25.02 -14.02 16.30
CA SER A 64 -25.29 -12.91 17.22
C SER A 64 -24.89 -11.55 16.64
N PHE A 65 -24.16 -11.52 15.53
CA PHE A 65 -23.86 -10.32 14.75
C PHE A 65 -25.07 -9.72 14.04
N VAL A 66 -26.13 -10.52 13.84
CA VAL A 66 -27.33 -10.09 13.13
C VAL A 66 -28.43 -9.72 14.13
N LEU A 67 -28.85 -8.45 14.11
CA LEU A 67 -30.08 -8.05 14.77
C LEU A 67 -31.28 -8.70 14.08
N LYS A 68 -32.18 -9.35 14.84
CA LYS A 68 -33.37 -10.04 14.29
C LYS A 68 -34.21 -9.18 13.35
N MET A 69 -34.36 -7.89 13.67
CA MET A 69 -35.12 -6.94 12.83
C MET A 69 -34.44 -6.63 11.49
N MET A 70 -33.13 -6.86 11.39
CA MET A 70 -32.33 -6.60 10.20
C MET A 70 -32.14 -7.83 9.30
N LEU A 71 -32.61 -9.00 9.74
CA LEU A 71 -32.55 -10.25 9.00
C LEU A 71 -33.03 -10.14 7.53
N PRO A 72 -34.15 -9.44 7.22
CA PRO A 72 -34.61 -9.31 5.83
C PRO A 72 -33.59 -8.60 4.92
N PHE A 73 -32.83 -7.62 5.45
CA PHE A 73 -31.85 -6.87 4.67
C PHE A 73 -30.60 -7.71 4.36
N TRP A 74 -30.15 -8.54 5.30
CA TRP A 74 -29.08 -9.51 5.07
C TRP A 74 -29.44 -10.50 3.96
N LEU A 75 -30.63 -11.11 4.03
CA LEU A 75 -31.10 -12.06 3.01
C LEU A 75 -31.29 -11.39 1.65
N ALA A 76 -31.79 -10.15 1.64
CA ALA A 76 -31.90 -9.37 0.41
C ALA A 76 -30.53 -9.04 -0.20
N ALA A 77 -29.51 -8.76 0.61
CA ALA A 77 -28.15 -8.52 0.14
C ALA A 77 -27.54 -9.79 -0.50
N LEU A 78 -27.71 -10.95 0.13
CA LEU A 78 -27.26 -12.24 -0.41
C LEU A 78 -27.99 -12.58 -1.72
N THR A 79 -29.30 -12.34 -1.77
CA THR A 79 -30.12 -12.52 -2.98
C THR A 79 -29.66 -11.60 -4.12
N ALA A 80 -29.37 -10.32 -3.81
CA ALA A 80 -28.86 -9.38 -4.78
C ALA A 80 -27.51 -9.83 -5.37
N PHE A 81 -26.60 -10.35 -4.53
CA PHE A 81 -25.33 -10.90 -4.98
C PHE A 81 -25.53 -12.11 -5.92
N LYS A 82 -26.40 -13.06 -5.54
CA LYS A 82 -26.76 -14.24 -6.37
C LYS A 82 -27.31 -13.84 -7.75
N GLN A 83 -28.00 -12.70 -7.82
CA GLN A 83 -28.60 -12.17 -9.05
C GLN A 83 -27.65 -11.27 -9.86
N GLY A 84 -26.39 -11.12 -9.46
CA GLY A 84 -25.42 -10.22 -10.13
C GLY A 84 -25.68 -8.73 -9.87
N ARG A 85 -26.57 -8.39 -8.93
CA ARG A 85 -26.85 -7.00 -8.52
C ARG A 85 -25.89 -6.57 -7.42
N TYR A 86 -24.61 -6.40 -7.77
CA TYR A 86 -23.52 -6.17 -6.81
C TYR A 86 -23.63 -4.84 -6.06
N ALA A 87 -24.05 -3.77 -6.74
CA ALA A 87 -24.28 -2.48 -6.08
C ALA A 87 -25.39 -2.60 -5.01
N ASP A 88 -26.51 -3.23 -5.36
CA ASP A 88 -27.63 -3.43 -4.43
C ASP A 88 -27.22 -4.29 -3.24
N CYS A 89 -26.39 -5.31 -3.47
CA CYS A 89 -25.79 -6.10 -2.39
C CYS A 89 -25.01 -5.20 -1.43
N MET A 90 -24.12 -4.33 -1.91
CA MET A 90 -23.32 -3.44 -1.06
C MET A 90 -24.16 -2.39 -0.34
N ILE A 91 -25.14 -1.79 -1.02
CA ILE A 91 -26.07 -0.82 -0.44
C ILE A 91 -26.84 -1.44 0.74
N LEU A 92 -27.25 -2.70 0.62
CA LEU A 92 -27.97 -3.41 1.67
C LEU A 92 -27.03 -3.90 2.78
N LEU A 93 -25.84 -4.41 2.43
CA LEU A 93 -24.91 -5.07 3.33
C LEU A 93 -24.11 -4.12 4.22
N LEU A 94 -23.56 -3.03 3.66
CA LEU A 94 -22.68 -2.11 4.40
C LEU A 94 -23.34 -1.53 5.67
N PRO A 95 -24.62 -1.08 5.63
CA PRO A 95 -25.31 -0.67 6.85
C PRO A 95 -25.44 -1.81 7.87
N GLN A 96 -25.60 -3.05 7.43
CA GLN A 96 -25.71 -4.19 8.35
C GLN A 96 -24.39 -4.53 9.02
N LEU A 97 -23.28 -4.44 8.27
CA LEU A 97 -21.94 -4.56 8.83
C LEU A 97 -21.71 -3.51 9.93
N GLU A 98 -22.08 -2.26 9.65
CA GLU A 98 -21.95 -1.17 10.61
C GLU A 98 -22.79 -1.41 11.87
N VAL A 99 -24.04 -1.86 11.71
CA VAL A 99 -24.94 -2.19 12.82
C VAL A 99 -24.42 -3.36 13.66
N GLY A 100 -23.94 -4.44 13.03
CA GLY A 100 -23.37 -5.59 13.73
C GLY A 100 -22.11 -5.22 14.52
N LEU A 101 -21.20 -4.43 13.92
CA LEU A 101 -20.02 -3.92 14.62
C LEU A 101 -20.41 -3.00 15.79
N ARG A 102 -21.44 -2.17 15.62
CA ARG A 102 -21.93 -1.29 16.70
C ARG A 102 -22.53 -2.07 17.86
N LEU A 103 -23.25 -3.16 17.57
CA LEU A 103 -23.76 -4.07 18.59
C LEU A 103 -22.62 -4.58 19.47
N PHE A 104 -21.55 -5.11 18.85
CA PHE A 104 -20.40 -5.59 19.60
C PHE A 104 -19.63 -4.47 20.29
N PHE A 105 -19.42 -3.33 19.63
CA PHE A 105 -18.76 -2.17 20.22
C PHE A 105 -19.43 -1.73 21.52
N THR A 106 -20.77 -1.62 21.51
CA THR A 106 -21.53 -1.19 22.68
C THR A 106 -21.56 -2.23 23.79
N ALA A 107 -21.60 -3.52 23.44
CA ALA A 107 -21.54 -4.60 24.41
C ALA A 107 -20.15 -4.69 25.09
N THR A 108 -19.07 -4.67 24.30
CA THR A 108 -17.70 -4.88 24.81
C THR A 108 -17.17 -3.68 25.57
N ASN A 109 -17.54 -2.46 25.15
CA ASN A 109 -17.20 -1.22 25.85
C ASN A 109 -18.28 -0.77 26.86
N LYS A 110 -19.27 -1.63 27.18
CA LYS A 110 -20.31 -1.38 28.21
C LYS A 110 -21.06 -0.05 28.03
N CYS A 111 -21.36 0.32 26.78
CA CYS A 111 -22.06 1.56 26.43
C CYS A 111 -23.34 1.31 25.60
N PRO A 112 -24.35 0.60 26.15
CA PRO A 112 -25.55 0.18 25.40
C PRO A 112 -26.36 1.35 24.83
N ASN A 113 -26.30 2.51 25.49
CA ASN A 113 -26.99 3.73 25.02
C ASN A 113 -26.51 4.18 23.64
N ARG A 114 -25.31 3.79 23.18
CA ARG A 114 -24.74 4.20 21.88
C ARG A 114 -25.19 3.32 20.70
N LEU A 115 -26.06 2.33 20.91
CA LEU A 115 -26.46 1.40 19.85
C LEU A 115 -27.40 2.04 18.82
N LEU A 116 -28.35 2.85 19.26
CA LEU A 116 -29.41 3.43 18.41
C LEU A 116 -29.52 4.96 18.53
N THR A 117 -28.60 5.61 19.24
CA THR A 117 -28.72 7.04 19.53
C THR A 117 -28.16 7.90 18.40
N ALA A 118 -29.08 8.53 17.67
CA ALA A 118 -28.85 9.85 17.09
C ALA A 118 -29.53 10.86 18.03
N GLU A 119 -28.97 11.05 19.22
CA GLU A 119 -29.47 12.07 20.14
C GLU A 119 -29.12 13.47 19.58
N PRO A 120 -29.97 14.50 19.77
CA PRO A 120 -29.63 15.86 19.33
C PRO A 120 -28.30 16.38 19.89
N SER A 121 -27.88 15.85 21.04
CA SER A 121 -26.67 16.20 21.77
C SER A 121 -25.47 15.29 21.51
N ALA A 122 -25.64 14.18 20.75
CA ALA A 122 -24.58 13.20 20.54
C ALA A 122 -24.51 12.76 19.08
N LEU A 123 -23.30 12.74 18.53
CA LEU A 123 -23.07 12.20 17.19
C LEU A 123 -23.34 10.70 17.17
N TYR A 124 -23.81 10.22 16.02
CA TYR A 124 -24.04 8.81 15.79
C TYR A 124 -22.72 8.04 15.81
N THR A 125 -22.68 6.85 16.42
CA THR A 125 -21.44 6.06 16.50
C THR A 125 -21.05 5.52 15.12
N THR A 126 -20.01 6.09 14.54
CA THR A 126 -19.49 5.78 13.20
C THR A 126 -18.42 4.68 13.23
N PHE A 127 -18.01 4.19 12.05
CA PHE A 127 -16.85 3.29 11.91
C PHE A 127 -15.56 3.88 12.51
N ASP A 128 -15.34 5.20 12.39
CA ASP A 128 -14.17 5.87 12.97
C ASP A 128 -14.13 5.70 14.48
N GLU A 129 -15.27 5.90 15.15
CA GLU A 129 -15.38 5.72 16.60
C GLU A 129 -15.26 4.24 17.00
N MET A 130 -15.91 3.34 16.26
CA MET A 130 -15.89 1.91 16.56
C MET A 130 -14.50 1.30 16.41
N LEU A 131 -13.69 1.83 15.48
CA LEU A 131 -12.35 1.31 15.17
C LEU A 131 -11.23 2.20 15.71
N ALA A 132 -11.53 3.19 16.57
CA ALA A 132 -10.53 4.03 17.24
C ALA A 132 -9.79 3.25 18.34
N LYS A 133 -8.55 3.66 18.65
CA LYS A 133 -7.74 3.04 19.71
C LYS A 133 -8.31 3.28 21.11
N HIS A 134 -8.77 4.50 21.35
CA HIS A 134 -9.31 4.94 22.64
C HIS A 134 -10.71 5.52 22.42
N LEU A 135 -11.53 5.37 23.45
CA LEU A 135 -12.84 6.01 23.57
C LEU A 135 -12.68 7.48 23.98
N ASN A 136 -13.78 8.24 23.98
CA ASN A 136 -13.77 9.68 24.34
C ASN A 136 -13.34 9.95 25.79
N ASN A 137 -13.43 8.95 26.67
CA ASN A 137 -12.98 8.98 28.06
C ASN A 137 -11.55 8.43 28.24
N GLU A 138 -10.78 8.32 27.15
CA GLU A 138 -9.41 7.78 27.09
C GLU A 138 -9.27 6.28 27.42
N GLU A 139 -10.36 5.58 27.73
CA GLU A 139 -10.34 4.14 27.91
C GLU A 139 -10.02 3.41 26.60
N ILE A 140 -9.30 2.29 26.69
CA ILE A 140 -8.94 1.48 25.53
C ILE A 140 -10.20 0.85 24.94
N ASN A 141 -10.41 1.04 23.65
CA ASN A 141 -11.51 0.41 22.93
C ASN A 141 -11.29 -1.11 22.86
N GLN A 142 -12.28 -1.87 23.32
CA GLN A 142 -12.20 -3.33 23.41
C GLN A 142 -12.66 -4.04 22.12
N LEU A 143 -13.34 -3.35 21.19
CA LEU A 143 -13.82 -3.98 19.95
C LEU A 143 -12.69 -4.61 19.12
N PRO A 144 -11.55 -3.94 18.88
CA PRO A 144 -10.45 -4.52 18.11
C PRO A 144 -9.90 -5.82 18.70
N LEU A 145 -9.94 -5.99 20.03
CA LEU A 145 -9.49 -7.22 20.70
C LEU A 145 -10.44 -8.40 20.44
N VAL A 146 -11.74 -8.11 20.27
CA VAL A 146 -12.79 -9.12 20.07
C VAL A 146 -12.88 -9.62 18.63
N LEU A 147 -12.44 -8.80 17.65
CA LEU A 147 -12.39 -9.17 16.24
C LEU A 147 -11.24 -10.14 15.87
N GLU A 148 -10.55 -10.72 16.87
CA GLU A 148 -9.32 -11.54 16.80
C GLU A 148 -8.04 -10.78 16.41
N GLU A 149 -6.89 -11.36 16.80
CA GLU A 149 -5.52 -10.86 16.68
C GLU A 149 -5.45 -9.37 16.28
N PRO A 150 -5.35 -8.44 17.25
CA PRO A 150 -6.04 -7.13 17.28
C PRO A 150 -5.83 -6.15 16.10
N ALA A 151 -5.04 -6.54 15.11
CA ALA A 151 -4.83 -5.83 13.88
C ALA A 151 -5.61 -6.35 12.66
N MET A 152 -5.93 -7.63 12.44
CA MET A 152 -6.26 -8.09 11.07
C MET A 152 -7.64 -7.72 10.52
N ALA A 153 -8.71 -8.09 11.22
CA ALA A 153 -10.07 -7.73 10.81
C ALA A 153 -10.29 -6.21 10.87
N SER A 154 -9.67 -5.58 11.88
CA SER A 154 -9.61 -4.12 12.02
C SER A 154 -8.85 -3.47 10.86
N GLU A 155 -7.73 -4.04 10.41
CA GLU A 155 -6.95 -3.57 9.25
C GLU A 155 -7.76 -3.68 7.97
N PHE A 156 -8.50 -4.79 7.76
CA PHE A 156 -9.36 -4.94 6.59
C PHE A 156 -10.44 -3.85 6.55
N LEU A 157 -11.15 -3.66 7.67
CA LEU A 157 -12.17 -2.62 7.79
C LEU A 157 -11.59 -1.22 7.56
N TRP A 158 -10.43 -0.92 8.17
CA TRP A 158 -9.73 0.34 7.95
C TRP A 158 -9.33 0.53 6.49
N ASP A 159 -8.76 -0.47 5.84
CA ASP A 159 -8.34 -0.38 4.43
C ASP A 159 -9.51 -0.15 3.48
N PHE A 160 -10.57 -0.95 3.62
CA PHE A 160 -11.68 -0.98 2.65
C PHE A 160 -12.68 0.15 2.84
N LEU A 161 -12.86 0.61 4.08
CA LEU A 161 -13.92 1.55 4.42
C LEU A 161 -13.40 2.96 4.73
N ASN A 162 -12.16 3.10 5.21
CA ASN A 162 -11.72 4.39 5.77
C ASN A 162 -10.44 4.97 5.15
N HIS A 163 -9.47 4.11 4.81
CA HIS A 163 -8.15 4.55 4.39
C HIS A 163 -8.21 5.40 3.11
N GLN A 164 -7.54 6.56 3.08
CA GLN A 164 -7.66 7.53 1.98
C GLN A 164 -7.20 6.99 0.62
N GLU A 165 -6.13 6.19 0.60
CA GLU A 165 -5.63 5.51 -0.60
C GLU A 165 -6.32 4.15 -0.83
N GLY A 166 -7.29 3.79 0.00
CA GLY A 166 -8.06 2.55 -0.08
C GLY A 166 -9.33 2.68 -0.91
N PRO A 167 -10.08 1.57 -1.11
CA PRO A 167 -11.30 1.55 -1.90
C PRO A 167 -12.40 2.48 -1.40
N ARG A 168 -12.49 2.75 -0.09
CA ARG A 168 -13.52 3.60 0.55
C ARG A 168 -14.93 3.37 0.01
N VAL A 169 -15.28 2.10 -0.16
CA VAL A 169 -16.48 1.69 -0.92
C VAL A 169 -17.75 2.33 -0.36
N ARG A 170 -17.84 2.44 0.98
CA ARG A 170 -18.94 3.09 1.68
C ARG A 170 -19.10 4.56 1.28
N ASP A 171 -18.01 5.32 1.28
CA ASP A 171 -18.03 6.76 1.04
C ASP A 171 -18.35 7.09 -0.42
N HIS A 172 -17.75 6.35 -1.36
CA HIS A 172 -18.04 6.54 -2.78
C HIS A 172 -19.48 6.13 -3.13
N LEU A 173 -20.03 5.08 -2.49
CA LEU A 173 -21.44 4.72 -2.65
C LEU A 173 -22.36 5.81 -2.08
N SER A 174 -22.08 6.32 -0.88
CA SER A 174 -22.92 7.33 -0.22
C SER A 174 -22.88 8.69 -0.92
N HIS A 175 -21.76 9.05 -1.55
CA HIS A 175 -21.62 10.26 -2.36
C HIS A 175 -22.20 10.14 -3.78
N GLY A 176 -22.66 8.96 -4.19
CA GLY A 176 -23.16 8.73 -5.56
C GLY A 176 -22.06 8.77 -6.62
N GLU A 177 -20.82 8.51 -6.22
CA GLU A 177 -19.62 8.54 -7.07
C GLU A 177 -19.41 7.20 -7.80
N ILE A 178 -20.35 6.25 -7.72
CA ILE A 178 -20.24 4.95 -8.36
C ILE A 178 -21.41 4.70 -9.30
N ASN A 179 -21.10 4.21 -10.49
CA ASN A 179 -22.11 3.69 -11.41
C ASN A 179 -22.65 2.34 -10.91
N LEU A 180 -23.88 2.35 -10.41
CA LEU A 180 -24.55 1.17 -9.85
C LEU A 180 -24.69 0.01 -10.85
N LYS A 181 -24.80 0.31 -12.16
CA LYS A 181 -24.96 -0.71 -13.21
C LYS A 181 -23.67 -1.47 -13.52
N THR A 182 -22.52 -0.86 -13.22
CA THR A 182 -21.19 -1.40 -13.55
C THR A 182 -20.34 -1.56 -12.29
N PHE A 183 -20.99 -1.78 -11.14
CA PHE A 183 -20.29 -1.99 -9.87
C PHE A 183 -19.45 -3.28 -9.94
N PRO A 184 -18.15 -3.25 -9.61
CA PRO A 184 -17.29 -4.43 -9.75
C PRO A 184 -17.72 -5.58 -8.84
N ARG A 185 -17.83 -6.78 -9.43
CA ARG A 185 -18.12 -8.03 -8.70
C ARG A 185 -17.06 -8.28 -7.63
N GLU A 186 -15.81 -8.00 -7.96
CA GLU A 186 -14.63 -8.24 -7.13
C GLU A 186 -14.77 -7.51 -5.79
N VAL A 187 -15.12 -6.22 -5.82
CA VAL A 187 -15.31 -5.41 -4.61
C VAL A 187 -16.43 -5.99 -3.74
N ALA A 188 -17.56 -6.35 -4.37
CA ALA A 188 -18.69 -6.94 -3.65
C ALA A 188 -18.34 -8.31 -3.04
N ASN A 189 -17.56 -9.13 -3.77
CA ASN A 189 -17.09 -10.43 -3.30
C ASN A 189 -16.26 -10.29 -2.03
N GLN A 190 -15.29 -9.36 -2.00
CA GLN A 190 -14.40 -9.18 -0.85
C GLN A 190 -15.16 -8.73 0.41
N ILE A 191 -16.06 -7.75 0.27
CA ILE A 191 -16.83 -7.24 1.41
C ILE A 191 -17.81 -8.31 1.91
N LEU A 192 -18.49 -9.02 1.01
CA LEU A 192 -19.42 -10.07 1.40
C LEU A 192 -18.69 -11.27 2.02
N ALA A 193 -17.53 -11.67 1.49
CA ALA A 193 -16.71 -12.74 2.05
C ALA A 193 -16.27 -12.38 3.47
N PHE A 194 -15.77 -11.16 3.67
CA PHE A 194 -15.45 -10.66 5.00
C PHE A 194 -16.67 -10.65 5.93
N ALA A 195 -17.85 -10.23 5.44
CA ALA A 195 -19.08 -10.28 6.22
C ALA A 195 -19.43 -11.70 6.68
N VAL A 196 -19.24 -12.70 5.82
CA VAL A 196 -19.42 -14.12 6.17
C VAL A 196 -18.45 -14.56 7.27
N THR A 197 -17.21 -14.09 7.26
CA THR A 197 -16.26 -14.38 8.34
C THR A 197 -16.72 -13.83 9.69
N LEU A 198 -17.28 -12.60 9.71
CA LEU A 198 -17.84 -12.03 10.94
C LEU A 198 -19.08 -12.80 11.42
N LEU A 199 -19.97 -13.18 10.49
CA LEU A 199 -21.14 -14.00 10.84
C LEU A 199 -20.73 -15.33 11.49
N CYS A 200 -19.77 -16.03 10.88
CA CYS A 200 -19.23 -17.30 11.38
C CYS A 200 -18.52 -17.14 12.73
N ARG A 201 -17.74 -16.07 12.89
CA ARG A 201 -17.05 -15.74 14.14
C ARG A 201 -18.01 -15.59 15.31
N PHE A 202 -19.09 -14.84 15.11
CA PHE A 202 -20.06 -14.49 16.13
C PHE A 202 -21.27 -15.43 16.16
N SER A 203 -21.10 -16.66 15.67
CA SER A 203 -22.04 -17.77 15.88
C SER A 203 -21.63 -18.60 17.11
N ASP A 204 -22.59 -19.24 17.75
CA ASP A 204 -22.39 -20.00 19.01
C ASP A 204 -21.31 -21.08 18.89
N GLU A 205 -20.65 -21.42 20.01
CA GLU A 205 -19.52 -22.37 20.04
C GLU A 205 -19.87 -23.77 19.53
N ASP A 206 -21.14 -24.19 19.61
CA ASP A 206 -21.62 -25.47 19.07
C ASP A 206 -21.57 -25.54 17.52
N MET A 207 -21.23 -24.42 16.86
CA MET A 207 -21.17 -24.28 15.40
C MET A 207 -19.75 -24.49 14.82
N ILE A 208 -18.89 -25.26 15.49
CA ILE A 208 -17.56 -25.68 14.97
C ILE A 208 -17.66 -26.22 13.53
N ALA A 209 -18.75 -26.92 13.22
CA ALA A 209 -19.02 -27.47 11.89
C ALA A 209 -18.97 -26.40 10.78
N PHE A 210 -19.44 -25.17 11.03
CA PHE A 210 -19.36 -24.08 10.06
C PHE A 210 -17.94 -23.53 9.92
N LYS A 211 -17.22 -23.38 11.03
CA LYS A 211 -15.84 -22.85 11.05
C LYS A 211 -14.87 -23.78 10.31
N GLU A 212 -15.07 -25.08 10.43
CA GLU A 212 -14.27 -26.11 9.76
C GLU A 212 -14.79 -26.49 8.36
N HIS A 213 -15.93 -25.94 7.93
CA HIS A 213 -16.52 -26.26 6.64
C HIS A 213 -15.57 -25.89 5.48
N VAL A 214 -15.45 -26.77 4.48
CA VAL A 214 -14.46 -26.67 3.40
C VAL A 214 -14.48 -25.33 2.64
N VAL A 215 -15.66 -24.72 2.48
CA VAL A 215 -15.82 -23.42 1.80
C VAL A 215 -15.74 -22.19 2.73
N ILE A 216 -15.85 -22.37 4.05
CA ILE A 216 -15.80 -21.27 5.03
C ILE A 216 -14.41 -21.14 5.64
N LYS A 217 -13.74 -22.26 5.92
CA LYS A 217 -12.38 -22.29 6.47
C LYS A 217 -11.38 -21.46 5.67
N PRO A 218 -11.37 -21.47 4.32
CA PRO A 218 -10.53 -20.57 3.54
C PRO A 218 -10.81 -19.09 3.80
N LEU A 219 -12.09 -18.70 3.96
CA LEU A 219 -12.45 -17.31 4.28
C LEU A 219 -11.89 -16.92 5.65
N MET A 220 -12.06 -17.78 6.65
CA MET A 220 -11.54 -17.56 8.00
C MET A 220 -10.02 -17.40 7.98
N ASN A 221 -9.30 -18.29 7.27
CA ASN A 221 -7.85 -18.21 7.13
C ASN A 221 -7.38 -16.91 6.44
N CYS A 222 -8.11 -16.45 5.41
CA CYS A 222 -7.80 -15.18 4.75
C CYS A 222 -8.00 -13.99 5.70
N ALA A 223 -9.10 -13.98 6.46
CA ALA A 223 -9.35 -12.92 7.45
C ALA A 223 -8.30 -12.93 8.57
N SER A 224 -7.89 -14.11 9.03
CA SER A 224 -6.89 -14.31 10.08
C SER A 224 -5.44 -14.21 9.61
N SER A 225 -5.20 -13.89 8.34
CA SER A 225 -3.86 -13.60 7.80
C SER A 225 -3.80 -12.26 7.08
N TYR A 226 -4.89 -11.47 7.15
CA TYR A 226 -4.97 -10.19 6.47
C TYR A 226 -3.91 -9.21 6.98
N CYS A 227 -3.22 -8.59 6.03
CA CYS A 227 -2.39 -7.43 6.25
C CYS A 227 -2.87 -6.30 5.33
N SER A 228 -2.86 -5.07 5.82
CA SER A 228 -3.25 -3.92 4.99
C SER A 228 -2.50 -3.92 3.65
N ARG A 229 -3.23 -3.63 2.56
CA ARG A 229 -2.74 -3.46 1.20
C ARG A 229 -2.67 -1.98 0.79
N PHE A 230 -3.53 -1.14 1.38
CA PHE A 230 -3.69 0.26 0.98
C PHE A 230 -2.98 1.26 1.90
N HIS A 231 -2.54 0.85 3.09
CA HIS A 231 -1.78 1.70 4.01
C HIS A 231 -0.42 2.13 3.42
N PRO A 232 0.10 3.35 3.71
CA PRO A 232 1.37 3.84 3.17
C PRO A 232 2.56 2.91 3.40
N ILE A 233 2.60 2.21 4.55
CA ILE A 233 3.63 1.19 4.84
C ILE A 233 3.58 0.05 3.82
N SER A 234 2.39 -0.47 3.55
CA SER A 234 2.18 -1.56 2.60
C SER A 234 2.44 -1.12 1.16
N ARG A 235 2.04 0.10 0.82
CA ARG A 235 2.38 0.74 -0.47
C ARG A 235 3.89 0.89 -0.64
N LEU A 236 4.61 1.28 0.40
CA LEU A 236 6.07 1.39 0.35
C LEU A 236 6.73 0.03 0.09
N LYS A 237 6.29 -1.05 0.75
CA LYS A 237 6.79 -2.40 0.48
C LYS A 237 6.61 -2.79 -0.99
N LYS A 238 5.41 -2.55 -1.53
CA LYS A 238 5.14 -2.80 -2.96
C LYS A 238 6.06 -1.99 -3.87
N GLN A 239 6.23 -0.70 -3.59
CA GLN A 239 7.13 0.18 -4.35
C GLN A 239 8.59 -0.31 -4.30
N VAL A 240 9.06 -0.78 -3.15
CA VAL A 240 10.40 -1.37 -3.00
C VAL A 240 10.56 -2.58 -3.92
N LEU A 241 9.61 -3.52 -3.90
CA LEU A 241 9.65 -4.74 -4.72
C LEU A 241 9.56 -4.43 -6.22
N GLU A 242 8.75 -3.44 -6.62
CA GLU A 242 8.67 -2.99 -8.02
C GLU A 242 9.96 -2.31 -8.47
N CYS A 243 10.56 -1.47 -7.62
CA CYS A 243 11.86 -0.86 -7.88
C CYS A 243 12.99 -1.90 -7.96
N MET A 244 12.99 -2.90 -7.07
CA MET A 244 13.92 -4.02 -7.09
C MET A 244 13.84 -4.75 -8.44
N LYS A 245 12.63 -5.16 -8.86
CA LYS A 245 12.40 -5.80 -10.16
C LYS A 245 12.90 -4.95 -11.32
N SER A 246 12.62 -3.64 -11.31
CA SER A 246 13.09 -2.73 -12.36
C SER A 246 14.62 -2.64 -12.41
N ILE A 247 15.29 -2.53 -11.25
CA ILE A 247 16.75 -2.47 -11.17
C ILE A 247 17.39 -3.82 -11.56
N HIS A 248 16.74 -4.94 -11.26
CA HIS A 248 17.22 -6.27 -11.66
C HIS A 248 17.39 -6.39 -13.18
N LEU A 249 16.52 -5.76 -13.98
CA LEU A 249 16.62 -5.75 -15.44
C LEU A 249 17.93 -5.13 -15.95
N TRP A 250 18.65 -4.34 -15.15
CA TRP A 250 19.88 -3.69 -15.58
C TRP A 250 20.99 -4.68 -15.97
N SER A 251 21.03 -5.88 -15.39
CA SER A 251 21.99 -6.93 -15.79
C SER A 251 21.67 -7.57 -17.14
N GLU A 252 20.44 -7.43 -17.61
CA GLU A 252 19.96 -7.98 -18.89
C GLU A 252 20.01 -6.94 -20.02
N LEU A 253 20.37 -5.69 -19.71
CA LEU A 253 20.39 -4.62 -20.69
C LEU A 253 21.45 -4.84 -21.77
N PRO A 254 21.17 -4.41 -23.01
CA PRO A 254 22.06 -4.68 -24.12
C PRO A 254 23.40 -3.94 -23.97
N VAL A 255 24.48 -4.67 -24.19
CA VAL A 255 25.86 -4.19 -24.04
C VAL A 255 26.52 -3.99 -25.41
N VAL A 256 27.27 -2.91 -25.57
CA VAL A 256 28.09 -2.67 -26.76
C VAL A 256 29.35 -3.55 -26.70
N PRO A 257 29.70 -4.29 -27.77
CA PRO A 257 30.92 -5.10 -27.79
C PRO A 257 32.18 -4.28 -27.48
N GLU A 258 33.07 -4.81 -26.64
CA GLU A 258 34.25 -4.11 -26.13
C GLU A 258 35.19 -3.61 -27.25
N GLU A 259 35.32 -4.38 -28.33
CA GLU A 259 36.09 -4.02 -29.52
C GLU A 259 35.62 -2.68 -30.13
N GLN A 260 34.30 -2.42 -30.12
CA GLN A 260 33.73 -1.19 -30.65
C GLN A 260 33.87 -0.02 -29.68
N VAL A 261 33.98 -0.32 -28.37
CA VAL A 261 34.24 0.69 -27.33
C VAL A 261 35.68 1.17 -27.42
N GLN A 262 36.64 0.25 -27.55
CA GLN A 262 38.08 0.55 -27.66
C GLN A 262 38.43 1.33 -28.94
N ALA A 263 37.66 1.14 -30.02
CA ALA A 263 37.83 1.88 -31.27
C ALA A 263 37.49 3.38 -31.16
N ILE A 264 36.79 3.82 -30.10
CA ILE A 264 36.46 5.23 -29.88
C ILE A 264 37.61 5.94 -29.17
N LYS A 265 38.33 6.79 -29.92
CA LYS A 265 39.42 7.62 -29.38
C LYS A 265 38.91 8.56 -28.27
N GLY A 266 39.64 8.60 -27.14
CA GLY A 266 39.42 9.55 -26.04
C GLY A 266 38.40 9.13 -24.98
N PHE A 267 37.99 7.85 -24.94
CA PHE A 267 37.24 7.30 -23.82
C PHE A 267 38.19 6.56 -22.88
N GLU A 268 38.56 7.17 -21.76
CA GLU A 268 39.22 6.49 -20.64
C GLU A 268 38.13 5.96 -19.70
N GLY A 269 38.02 4.64 -19.60
CA GLY A 269 37.09 4.02 -18.66
C GLY A 269 37.53 4.28 -17.22
N ASN A 270 36.62 4.75 -16.37
CA ASN A 270 36.91 5.06 -14.97
C ASN A 270 36.77 3.81 -14.07
N ALA A 271 37.54 2.76 -14.38
CA ALA A 271 37.49 1.47 -13.69
C ALA A 271 37.86 1.59 -12.19
N GLU A 272 38.89 2.39 -11.88
CA GLU A 272 39.33 2.65 -10.50
C GLU A 272 38.29 3.42 -9.68
N ALA A 273 37.64 4.43 -10.28
CA ALA A 273 36.57 5.15 -9.61
C ALA A 273 35.39 4.20 -9.33
N THR A 274 35.02 3.36 -10.30
CA THR A 274 33.94 2.37 -10.18
C THR A 274 34.24 1.36 -9.07
N SER A 275 35.46 0.82 -8.99
CA SER A 275 35.85 -0.11 -7.92
C SER A 275 35.82 0.56 -6.55
N ALA A 276 36.21 1.84 -6.44
CA ALA A 276 36.10 2.60 -5.19
C ALA A 276 34.64 2.77 -4.73
N PHE A 277 33.70 3.00 -5.65
CA PHE A 277 32.26 3.05 -5.32
C PHE A 277 31.73 1.70 -4.84
N VAL A 278 32.07 0.62 -5.55
CA VAL A 278 31.68 -0.74 -5.19
C VAL A 278 32.21 -1.08 -3.81
N SER A 279 33.48 -0.77 -3.53
CA SER A 279 34.11 -0.98 -2.22
C SER A 279 33.41 -0.19 -1.10
N LYS A 280 33.16 1.11 -1.27
CA LYS A 280 32.42 1.92 -0.28
C LYS A 280 31.01 1.39 -0.04
N THR A 281 30.34 0.95 -1.09
CA THR A 281 28.97 0.40 -0.99
C THR A 281 28.97 -0.92 -0.23
N SER A 282 29.92 -1.81 -0.54
CA SER A 282 30.11 -3.09 0.14
C SER A 282 30.48 -2.90 1.63
N GLU A 283 31.30 -1.90 1.95
CA GLU A 283 31.63 -1.55 3.33
C GLU A 283 30.37 -1.15 4.12
N ILE A 284 29.56 -0.24 3.57
CA ILE A 284 28.30 0.18 4.22
C ILE A 284 27.37 -1.02 4.37
N LEU A 285 27.20 -1.84 3.33
CA LEU A 285 26.33 -3.01 3.39
C LEU A 285 26.79 -4.01 4.46
N SER A 286 28.10 -4.20 4.61
CA SER A 286 28.69 -5.05 5.65
C SER A 286 28.37 -4.53 7.06
N GLN A 287 28.34 -3.21 7.26
CA GLN A 287 27.88 -2.61 8.52
C GLN A 287 26.38 -2.84 8.76
N LEU A 288 25.58 -2.96 7.71
CA LEU A 288 24.13 -3.22 7.80
C LEU A 288 23.81 -4.70 8.05
N HIS A 289 24.73 -5.63 7.73
CA HIS A 289 24.51 -7.08 7.90
C HIS A 289 24.10 -7.48 9.33
N GLN A 290 24.57 -6.77 10.35
CA GLN A 290 24.20 -7.04 11.75
C GLN A 290 22.69 -6.87 12.04
N TYR A 291 21.97 -6.13 11.19
CA TYR A 291 20.52 -5.87 11.32
C TYR A 291 19.67 -6.79 10.42
N MET A 292 20.31 -7.64 9.63
CA MET A 292 19.65 -8.51 8.66
C MET A 292 19.32 -9.89 9.27
N PRO A 293 18.29 -10.60 8.76
CA PRO A 293 18.01 -11.96 9.20
C PRO A 293 19.21 -12.89 8.93
N HIS A 294 19.60 -13.70 9.91
CA HIS A 294 20.76 -14.59 9.83
C HIS A 294 20.67 -15.61 8.68
N ASN A 295 19.47 -15.90 8.19
CA ASN A 295 19.21 -16.91 7.16
C ASN A 295 19.54 -16.45 5.73
N CYS A 296 19.72 -15.14 5.49
CA CYS A 296 19.93 -14.61 4.13
C CYS A 296 21.40 -14.56 3.72
N TYR A 297 22.37 -14.79 4.62
CA TYR A 297 23.79 -14.55 4.35
C TYR A 297 24.71 -15.75 4.59
N SER A 298 25.18 -16.35 3.48
CA SER A 298 26.39 -17.18 3.47
C SER A 298 27.58 -16.32 3.01
N SER A 299 28.71 -16.47 3.67
CA SER A 299 29.79 -15.48 3.83
C SER A 299 30.70 -15.22 2.62
N ALA A 300 30.19 -15.15 1.39
CA ALA A 300 31.08 -15.10 0.21
C ALA A 300 30.98 -13.87 -0.70
N ASP A 301 29.86 -13.15 -0.82
CA ASP A 301 29.87 -11.92 -1.62
C ASP A 301 28.70 -10.95 -1.32
N PRO A 302 28.92 -9.80 -0.66
CA PRO A 302 27.88 -8.82 -0.33
C PRO A 302 27.22 -8.15 -1.56
N VAL A 303 27.67 -8.44 -2.79
CA VAL A 303 27.21 -7.76 -4.02
C VAL A 303 26.40 -8.70 -4.94
N ASN A 304 26.04 -9.91 -4.49
CA ASN A 304 25.20 -10.79 -5.31
C ASN A 304 23.77 -10.23 -5.44
N SER A 305 23.30 -10.05 -6.67
CA SER A 305 21.94 -9.59 -7.01
C SER A 305 20.88 -10.42 -6.32
N ASP A 306 21.02 -11.74 -6.39
CA ASP A 306 19.97 -12.66 -6.02
C ASP A 306 19.80 -12.73 -4.50
N GLN A 307 20.89 -12.52 -3.77
CA GLN A 307 20.88 -12.47 -2.32
C GLN A 307 20.23 -11.20 -1.80
N THR A 308 20.52 -10.06 -2.44
CA THR A 308 19.89 -8.78 -2.09
C THR A 308 18.38 -8.82 -2.36
N ASP A 309 17.98 -9.39 -3.49
CA ASP A 309 16.56 -9.48 -3.87
C ASP A 309 15.78 -10.41 -2.92
N ARG A 310 16.39 -11.53 -2.49
CA ARG A 310 15.81 -12.41 -1.46
C ARG A 310 15.67 -11.70 -0.12
N LEU A 311 16.69 -10.95 0.32
CA LEU A 311 16.64 -10.17 1.56
C LEU A 311 15.49 -9.14 1.51
N LEU A 312 15.41 -8.37 0.43
CA LEU A 312 14.36 -7.35 0.26
C LEU A 312 12.96 -7.98 0.31
N THR A 313 12.79 -9.15 -0.31
CA THR A 313 11.54 -9.91 -0.26
C THR A 313 11.21 -10.34 1.17
N GLU A 314 12.14 -11.00 1.87
CA GLU A 314 11.92 -11.47 3.25
C GLU A 314 11.62 -10.32 4.23
N LEU A 315 12.35 -9.20 4.11
CA LEU A 315 12.10 -8.03 4.95
C LEU A 315 10.75 -7.38 4.63
N CYS A 316 10.34 -7.33 3.37
CA CYS A 316 9.02 -6.82 2.98
C CYS A 316 7.88 -7.73 3.45
N ASP A 317 8.11 -9.03 3.58
CA ASP A 317 7.11 -9.99 4.07
C ASP A 317 6.86 -9.88 5.58
N ARG A 318 7.78 -9.27 6.35
CA ARG A 318 7.59 -9.06 7.79
C ARG A 318 6.37 -8.21 8.09
N ARG A 319 5.47 -8.68 8.95
CA ARG A 319 4.30 -7.92 9.38
C ARG A 319 4.72 -6.67 10.16
N ILE A 320 4.14 -5.53 9.78
CA ILE A 320 4.32 -4.25 10.47
C ILE A 320 2.93 -3.76 10.85
N CYS A 321 2.72 -3.44 12.13
CA CYS A 321 1.44 -2.91 12.58
C CYS A 321 1.11 -1.63 11.81
N THR A 322 -0.06 -1.59 11.17
CA THR A 322 -0.52 -0.40 10.44
C THR A 322 -1.57 0.41 11.20
N LEU A 323 -2.30 -0.24 12.12
CA LEU A 323 -3.31 0.42 12.92
C LEU A 323 -2.71 1.45 13.87
N TYR A 324 -3.41 2.57 13.99
CA TYR A 324 -3.08 3.64 14.94
C TYR A 324 -1.68 4.21 14.76
N SER A 325 -1.14 4.13 13.54
CA SER A 325 0.17 4.69 13.18
C SER A 325 0.23 6.18 13.53
N GLN A 326 1.24 6.58 14.29
CA GLN A 326 1.42 7.98 14.69
C GLN A 326 1.72 8.89 13.48
N PRO A 327 1.40 10.19 13.56
CA PRO A 327 1.70 11.13 12.48
C PRO A 327 3.19 11.17 12.09
N SER A 328 4.10 11.00 13.07
CA SER A 328 5.55 10.94 12.83
C SER A 328 5.95 9.73 11.96
N VAL A 329 5.36 8.56 12.22
CA VAL A 329 5.54 7.35 11.40
C VAL A 329 5.11 7.62 9.96
N LEU A 330 3.91 8.21 9.77
CA LEU A 330 3.40 8.54 8.44
C LEU A 330 4.26 9.58 7.72
N GLU A 331 4.77 10.60 8.41
CA GLU A 331 5.68 11.60 7.82
C GLU A 331 6.95 10.94 7.26
N ILE A 332 7.57 10.04 8.04
CA ILE A 332 8.76 9.30 7.60
C ILE A 332 8.42 8.40 6.40
N VAL A 333 7.33 7.64 6.47
CA VAL A 333 6.91 6.75 5.37
C VAL A 333 6.68 7.53 4.08
N VAL A 334 6.08 8.73 4.13
CA VAL A 334 5.91 9.59 2.96
C VAL A 334 7.25 9.96 2.33
N VAL A 335 8.26 10.31 3.13
CA VAL A 335 9.61 10.61 2.62
C VAL A 335 10.24 9.36 1.98
N LEU A 336 10.16 8.20 2.64
CA LEU A 336 10.68 6.94 2.11
C LEU A 336 10.02 6.55 0.78
N ARG A 337 8.69 6.68 0.66
CA ARG A 337 7.95 6.45 -0.60
C ARG A 337 8.42 7.35 -1.72
N LYS A 338 8.67 8.63 -1.43
CA LYS A 338 9.23 9.57 -2.41
C LYS A 338 10.62 9.11 -2.87
N ILE A 339 11.50 8.71 -1.96
CA ILE A 339 12.84 8.23 -2.32
C ILE A 339 12.76 7.04 -3.28
N ILE A 340 11.95 6.03 -2.95
CA ILE A 340 11.77 4.84 -3.80
C ILE A 340 11.15 5.20 -5.16
N THR A 341 10.19 6.11 -5.18
CA THR A 341 9.58 6.58 -6.44
C THR A 341 10.64 7.21 -7.35
N GLN A 342 11.54 8.02 -6.81
CA GLN A 342 12.65 8.59 -7.57
C GLN A 342 13.64 7.50 -8.04
N CYS A 343 13.99 6.53 -7.18
CA CYS A 343 14.84 5.40 -7.59
C CYS A 343 14.23 4.59 -8.75
N HIS A 344 12.94 4.31 -8.68
CA HIS A 344 12.21 3.59 -9.73
C HIS A 344 12.19 4.41 -11.04
N GLN A 345 12.01 5.73 -10.95
CA GLN A 345 12.06 6.63 -12.10
C GLN A 345 13.47 6.67 -12.73
N VAL A 346 14.54 6.72 -11.94
CA VAL A 346 15.92 6.58 -12.43
C VAL A 346 16.07 5.27 -13.19
N SER A 347 15.58 4.16 -12.63
CA SER A 347 15.61 2.85 -13.29
C SER A 347 14.92 2.86 -14.66
N GLY A 348 13.68 3.38 -14.73
CA GLY A 348 12.95 3.49 -15.98
C GLY A 348 13.67 4.37 -17.02
N GLN A 349 14.25 5.50 -16.59
CA GLN A 349 15.03 6.37 -17.48
C GLN A 349 16.29 5.69 -18.01
N VAL A 350 17.01 4.94 -17.17
CA VAL A 350 18.22 4.21 -17.55
C VAL A 350 17.88 3.11 -18.56
N ILE A 351 16.87 2.29 -18.30
CA ILE A 351 16.41 1.22 -19.19
C ILE A 351 16.04 1.81 -20.56
N ALA A 352 15.15 2.80 -20.59
CA ALA A 352 14.70 3.43 -21.83
C ALA A 352 15.86 4.09 -22.60
N SER A 353 16.79 4.72 -21.89
CA SER A 353 17.97 5.36 -22.48
C SER A 353 18.92 4.34 -23.09
N ILE A 354 19.22 3.23 -22.39
CA ILE A 354 20.08 2.18 -22.94
C ILE A 354 19.45 1.58 -24.19
N GLU A 355 18.20 1.15 -24.13
CA GLU A 355 17.55 0.49 -25.26
C GLU A 355 17.53 1.38 -26.50
N LEU A 356 17.18 2.67 -26.33
CA LEU A 356 17.16 3.63 -27.42
C LEU A 356 18.56 3.87 -28.00
N ARG A 357 19.56 4.12 -27.13
CA ARG A 357 20.93 4.41 -27.57
C ARG A 357 21.60 3.19 -28.19
N TYR A 358 21.33 2.00 -27.69
CA TYR A 358 21.82 0.75 -28.26
C TYR A 358 21.27 0.51 -29.67
N LYS A 359 19.95 0.66 -29.87
CA LYS A 359 19.33 0.60 -31.20
C LYS A 359 19.94 1.62 -32.16
N GLN A 360 20.14 2.86 -31.70
CA GLN A 360 20.76 3.91 -32.50
C GLN A 360 22.24 3.59 -32.84
N TRP A 361 22.96 2.95 -31.92
CA TRP A 361 24.33 2.52 -32.11
C TRP A 361 24.45 1.46 -33.20
N ILE A 362 23.65 0.38 -33.10
CA ILE A 362 23.62 -0.70 -34.10
C ILE A 362 23.27 -0.15 -35.48
N ASN A 363 22.25 0.71 -35.55
CA ASN A 363 21.81 1.32 -36.80
C ASN A 363 22.79 2.40 -37.33
N LYS A 364 23.94 2.60 -36.67
CA LYS A 364 24.97 3.59 -37.02
C LYS A 364 24.45 5.03 -37.10
N THR A 365 23.35 5.33 -36.41
CA THR A 365 22.69 6.65 -36.41
C THR A 365 23.24 7.59 -35.32
N LEU A 366 23.99 7.08 -34.33
CA LEU A 366 24.64 7.91 -33.32
C LEU A 366 25.82 8.69 -33.87
N ARG A 367 25.80 10.01 -33.69
CA ARG A 367 26.96 10.90 -33.91
C ARG A 367 28.06 10.65 -32.88
N SER A 368 29.30 10.99 -33.21
CA SER A 368 30.49 10.76 -32.36
C SER A 368 30.31 11.23 -30.90
N ARG A 369 29.84 12.47 -30.67
CA ARG A 369 29.56 13.00 -29.32
C ARG A 369 28.49 12.19 -28.58
N GLN A 370 27.46 11.72 -29.29
CA GLN A 370 26.40 10.92 -28.67
C GLN A 370 26.89 9.52 -28.31
N ARG A 371 27.84 8.96 -29.07
CA ARG A 371 28.52 7.71 -28.73
C ARG A 371 29.34 7.85 -27.46
N GLN A 372 30.13 8.92 -27.33
CA GLN A 372 30.88 9.21 -26.10
C GLN A 372 29.96 9.37 -24.89
N ASN A 373 28.87 10.13 -25.01
CA ASN A 373 27.89 10.28 -23.93
C ASN A 373 27.24 8.94 -23.53
N TYR A 374 26.96 8.08 -24.52
CA TYR A 374 26.41 6.75 -24.26
C TYR A 374 27.40 5.86 -23.50
N LEU A 375 28.69 5.89 -23.86
CA LEU A 375 29.73 5.15 -23.12
C LEU A 375 29.89 5.67 -21.68
N ARG A 376 29.82 6.99 -21.46
CA ARG A 376 29.82 7.57 -20.10
C ARG A 376 28.65 7.05 -19.27
N MET A 377 27.46 7.03 -19.85
CA MET A 377 26.27 6.46 -19.21
C MET A 377 26.47 4.99 -18.83
N LEU A 378 26.94 4.14 -19.76
CA LEU A 378 27.22 2.73 -19.48
C LEU A 378 28.25 2.56 -18.35
N ASN A 379 29.25 3.43 -18.27
CA ASN A 379 30.19 3.43 -17.15
C ASN A 379 29.53 3.85 -15.83
N SER A 380 28.68 4.89 -15.85
CA SER A 380 28.02 5.37 -14.63
C SER A 380 27.06 4.35 -14.02
N ILE A 381 26.42 3.54 -14.87
CA ILE A 381 25.50 2.47 -14.45
C ILE A 381 26.20 1.42 -13.59
N LYS A 382 27.48 1.12 -13.86
CA LYS A 382 28.26 0.13 -13.09
C LYS A 382 28.38 0.50 -11.61
N PHE A 383 28.52 1.79 -11.29
CA PHE A 383 28.55 2.23 -9.90
C PHE A 383 27.17 2.59 -9.35
N LEU A 384 26.22 3.02 -10.18
CA LEU A 384 24.87 3.38 -9.71
C LEU A 384 24.06 2.15 -9.27
N LEU A 385 24.20 1.03 -9.98
CA LEU A 385 23.48 -0.21 -9.66
C LEU A 385 23.65 -0.64 -8.17
N PRO A 386 24.87 -0.84 -7.65
CA PRO A 386 25.05 -1.22 -6.25
C PRO A 386 24.57 -0.14 -5.27
N VAL A 387 24.66 1.14 -5.63
CA VAL A 387 24.19 2.25 -4.78
C VAL A 387 22.66 2.29 -4.68
N LEU A 388 21.94 2.09 -5.79
CA LEU A 388 20.48 2.02 -5.76
C LEU A 388 20.00 0.81 -4.94
N ARG A 389 20.69 -0.34 -5.07
CA ARG A 389 20.44 -1.52 -4.23
C ARG A 389 20.67 -1.23 -2.75
N LEU A 390 21.77 -0.56 -2.39
CA LEU A 390 22.01 -0.13 -1.02
C LEU A 390 20.88 0.75 -0.49
N ILE A 391 20.37 1.69 -1.30
CA ILE A 391 19.23 2.54 -0.90
C ILE A 391 17.98 1.69 -0.65
N LEU A 392 17.67 0.72 -1.50
CA LEU A 392 16.53 -0.19 -1.29
C LEU A 392 16.67 -0.95 0.03
N VAL A 393 17.85 -1.52 0.31
CA VAL A 393 18.13 -2.25 1.55
C VAL A 393 17.97 -1.34 2.75
N LEU A 394 18.56 -0.15 2.72
CA LEU A 394 18.47 0.85 3.78
C LEU A 394 17.01 1.22 4.05
N ILE A 395 16.22 1.55 3.03
CA ILE A 395 14.82 1.93 3.20
C ILE A 395 13.99 0.77 3.77
N THR A 396 14.26 -0.45 3.34
CA THR A 396 13.52 -1.62 3.81
C THR A 396 13.83 -1.94 5.27
N LEU A 397 15.09 -1.84 5.68
CA LEU A 397 15.49 -2.01 7.08
C LEU A 397 14.93 -0.90 7.98
N GLU A 398 14.95 0.36 7.51
CA GLU A 398 14.30 1.48 8.21
C GLU A 398 12.79 1.28 8.34
N LEU A 399 12.14 0.74 7.30
CA LEU A 399 10.71 0.44 7.29
C LEU A 399 10.34 -0.64 8.31
N VAL A 400 11.08 -1.75 8.38
CA VAL A 400 10.82 -2.82 9.36
C VAL A 400 10.93 -2.31 10.80
N ASN A 401 11.74 -1.26 11.01
CA ASN A 401 11.96 -0.62 12.31
C ASN A 401 11.20 0.71 12.48
N ILE A 402 10.20 0.99 11.64
CA ILE A 402 9.58 2.32 11.53
C ILE A 402 8.99 2.83 12.86
N HIS A 403 8.46 1.92 13.69
CA HIS A 403 7.86 2.28 14.97
C HIS A 403 8.88 2.71 16.04
N LEU A 404 10.19 2.49 15.81
CA LEU A 404 11.24 3.04 16.68
C LEU A 404 11.37 4.56 16.55
N VAL A 405 10.75 5.18 15.54
CA VAL A 405 10.64 6.65 15.42
C VAL A 405 10.01 7.25 16.67
N GLU A 406 9.05 6.54 17.28
CA GLU A 406 8.33 7.00 18.48
C GLU A 406 9.22 7.13 19.71
N LYS A 407 10.35 6.41 19.73
CA LYS A 407 11.31 6.43 20.84
C LYS A 407 12.35 7.55 20.70
N LYS A 408 12.42 8.23 19.54
CA LYS A 408 13.40 9.31 19.32
C LYS A 408 12.94 10.59 20.01
N ASN A 409 13.87 11.28 20.65
CA ASN A 409 13.63 12.65 21.11
C ASN A 409 13.50 13.61 19.91
N ALA A 410 13.01 14.84 20.16
CA ALA A 410 12.75 15.81 19.10
C ALA A 410 14.00 16.17 18.26
N SER A 411 15.19 16.24 18.89
CA SER A 411 16.44 16.54 18.19
C SER A 411 16.84 15.39 17.26
N ASP A 412 16.83 14.15 17.75
CA ASP A 412 17.20 12.96 16.98
C ASP A 412 16.20 12.71 15.84
N TYR A 413 14.91 12.96 16.08
CA TYR A 413 13.87 12.92 15.05
C TYR A 413 14.17 13.92 13.92
N GLN A 414 14.47 15.18 14.26
CA GLN A 414 14.79 16.20 13.26
C GLN A 414 16.07 15.90 12.49
N GLN A 415 17.11 15.39 13.16
CA GLN A 415 18.35 14.97 12.50
C GLN A 415 18.11 13.81 11.52
N TYR A 416 17.31 12.82 11.95
CA TYR A 416 16.91 11.69 11.13
C TYR A 416 16.08 12.11 9.90
N LEU A 417 15.06 12.95 10.09
CA LEU A 417 14.26 13.47 8.99
C LEU A 417 15.10 14.31 8.01
N LYS A 418 16.05 15.11 8.51
CA LYS A 418 16.98 15.88 7.67
C LYS A 418 17.90 14.97 6.87
N PHE A 419 18.34 13.86 7.45
CA PHE A 419 19.10 12.84 6.74
C PHE A 419 18.28 12.22 5.61
N LEU A 420 17.06 11.74 5.87
CA LEU A 420 16.18 11.18 4.84
C LEU A 420 15.88 12.19 3.71
N LYS A 421 15.59 13.45 4.06
CA LYS A 421 15.41 14.53 3.07
C LYS A 421 16.66 14.75 2.21
N SER A 422 17.86 14.52 2.76
CA SER A 422 19.10 14.60 1.98
C SER A 422 19.26 13.44 1.00
N ILE A 423 18.77 12.24 1.34
CA ILE A 423 18.71 11.09 0.42
C ILE A 423 17.65 11.32 -0.66
N LEU A 424 16.49 11.89 -0.29
CA LEU A 424 15.47 12.31 -1.25
C LEU A 424 16.01 13.33 -2.25
N GLN A 425 16.67 14.39 -1.75
CA GLN A 425 17.28 15.38 -2.63
C GLN A 425 18.32 14.76 -3.58
N TYR A 426 19.08 13.77 -3.09
CA TYR A 426 20.01 13.01 -3.91
C TYR A 426 19.29 12.26 -5.04
N THR A 427 18.21 11.53 -4.75
CA THR A 427 17.49 10.76 -5.76
C THR A 427 16.70 11.64 -6.74
N GLU A 428 16.15 12.78 -6.30
CA GLU A 428 15.55 13.81 -7.18
C GLU A 428 16.59 14.39 -8.15
N ASN A 429 17.80 14.67 -7.66
CA ASN A 429 18.90 15.13 -8.51
C ASN A 429 19.34 14.05 -9.50
N LEU A 430 19.38 12.77 -9.09
CA LEU A 430 19.64 11.66 -10.00
C LEU A 430 18.61 11.63 -11.13
N VAL A 431 17.31 11.71 -10.84
CA VAL A 431 16.24 11.75 -11.87
C VAL A 431 16.46 12.89 -12.87
N THR A 432 16.93 14.04 -12.40
CA THR A 432 17.25 15.16 -13.28
C THR A 432 18.48 14.87 -14.15
N TYR A 433 19.50 14.20 -13.61
CA TYR A 433 20.77 13.97 -14.28
C TYR A 433 20.74 12.80 -15.26
N THR A 434 19.97 11.76 -14.93
CA THR A 434 19.72 10.59 -15.78
C THR A 434 18.66 10.83 -16.86
N ASN A 435 18.03 12.01 -16.85
CA ASN A 435 17.11 12.40 -17.92
C ASN A 435 17.84 12.41 -19.29
N PRO A 436 17.26 11.76 -20.33
CA PRO A 436 17.85 11.68 -21.67
C PRO A 436 18.20 13.02 -22.33
N GLU A 437 17.59 14.11 -21.89
CA GLU A 437 17.84 15.47 -22.39
C GLU A 437 19.04 16.13 -21.70
N LYS A 438 19.22 15.90 -20.39
CA LYS A 438 20.28 16.52 -19.59
C LYS A 438 21.63 15.82 -19.74
N ASN A 439 21.64 14.48 -19.75
CA ASN A 439 22.84 13.63 -19.91
C ASN A 439 24.02 14.00 -18.96
N LYS A 440 23.75 14.26 -17.69
CA LYS A 440 24.75 14.70 -16.69
C LYS A 440 25.37 13.51 -15.95
N TRP A 441 25.99 12.61 -16.71
CA TRP A 441 26.52 11.34 -16.20
C TRP A 441 27.80 11.48 -15.39
N ASP A 442 28.61 12.51 -15.70
CA ASP A 442 29.86 12.81 -14.98
C ASP A 442 29.55 13.44 -13.61
N GLU A 443 28.61 14.39 -13.56
CA GLU A 443 28.17 15.04 -12.32
C GLU A 443 27.46 14.06 -11.37
N THR A 444 26.83 13.01 -11.92
CA THR A 444 26.25 11.93 -11.14
C THR A 444 27.30 11.26 -10.24
N MET A 445 28.55 11.12 -10.71
CA MET A 445 29.62 10.51 -9.93
C MET A 445 29.94 11.29 -8.65
N GLU A 446 30.12 12.61 -8.76
CA GLU A 446 30.40 13.47 -7.60
C GLU A 446 29.21 13.48 -6.62
N LEU A 447 27.99 13.56 -7.16
CA LEU A 447 26.76 13.53 -6.41
C LEU A 447 26.62 12.22 -5.60
N THR A 448 26.85 11.07 -6.24
CA THR A 448 26.80 9.75 -5.60
C THR A 448 27.88 9.59 -4.51
N ASN A 449 29.09 10.08 -4.74
CA ASN A 449 30.15 10.05 -3.73
C ASN A 449 29.77 10.81 -2.46
N LYS A 450 29.17 12.01 -2.62
CA LYS A 450 28.69 12.82 -1.49
C LYS A 450 27.56 12.12 -0.73
N ALA A 451 26.65 11.44 -1.44
CA ALA A 451 25.57 10.69 -0.82
C ALA A 451 26.09 9.49 0.00
N LEU A 452 27.00 8.68 -0.55
CA LEU A 452 27.59 7.55 0.16
C LEU A 452 28.35 7.98 1.42
N ALA A 453 29.12 9.08 1.35
CA ALA A 453 29.81 9.63 2.52
C ALA A 453 28.83 10.04 3.63
N LYS A 454 27.67 10.62 3.27
CA LYS A 454 26.61 10.96 4.22
C LYS A 454 25.95 9.73 4.82
N ILE A 455 25.63 8.71 4.02
CA ILE A 455 25.05 7.45 4.48
C ILE A 455 25.99 6.80 5.50
N LYS A 456 27.27 6.65 5.15
CA LYS A 456 28.31 6.09 6.03
C LYS A 456 28.41 6.87 7.34
N SER A 457 28.57 8.20 7.27
CA SER A 457 28.71 9.04 8.46
C SER A 457 27.48 8.97 9.39
N PHE A 458 26.27 8.86 8.83
CA PHE A 458 25.06 8.75 9.63
C PHE A 458 24.92 7.36 10.27
N ASN A 459 25.32 6.30 9.55
CA ASN A 459 25.38 4.94 10.07
C ASN A 459 26.39 4.79 11.21
N ASP A 460 27.61 5.35 11.04
CA ASP A 460 28.66 5.32 12.07
C ASP A 460 28.22 6.01 13.38
N LYS A 461 27.35 7.03 13.29
CA LYS A 461 26.78 7.72 14.44
C LYS A 461 25.61 6.98 15.10
N LYS A 462 25.18 5.84 14.56
CA LYS A 462 24.03 5.03 15.04
C LYS A 462 22.71 5.82 15.15
N LEU A 463 22.51 6.81 14.27
CA LEU A 463 21.33 7.69 14.27
C LEU A 463 20.14 7.13 13.47
N MET A 464 20.34 6.02 12.76
CA MET A 464 19.32 5.25 12.03
C MET A 464 18.22 4.71 12.97
N LEU A 465 17.13 4.18 12.41
CA LEU A 465 16.13 3.44 13.20
C LEU A 465 16.60 2.03 13.51
N MET A 466 17.39 1.43 12.62
CA MET A 466 18.02 0.13 12.83
C MET A 466 18.90 0.14 14.10
N GLN A 467 18.42 -0.47 15.18
CA GLN A 467 19.14 -0.64 16.44
C GLN A 467 19.00 -2.09 16.91
N LEU A 468 20.09 -2.63 17.47
CA LEU A 468 20.14 -3.99 18.06
C LEU A 468 19.32 -4.04 19.36
#